data_AF-A0A552PSF2-F1
#
_entry.id   AF-A0A552PSF2-F1
#
_cell.length_a   1.000
_cell.length_b   1.000
_cell.length_c   1.000
_cell.angle_alpha   90.00
_cell.angle_beta   90.00
_cell.angle_gamma   90.00
#
_symmetry.space_group_name_H-M   'P 1'
#
loop_
_entity.id
_entity.type
_entity.pdbx_description
1 polymer ?
#
loop_
_entity_poly.entity_id
_entity_poly.type
_entity_poly.pdbx_seq_one_letter_code
_entity_poly.pdbx_strand_id
1 'polypeptide(L)'
;MIDCLTVARYFIIRAYEDGIDAEMTNMKVQKLLYYAQSLHLALYDEPLFKEEIQAWRYGPVCPAAYKFYSDFEAKQLPIPRQESLSGLPSDKKELLEEIWQYFGNYHAYRLSDMTHAEFPWKKARKGLPPEESSTEPILLDDMKALGYQKLDLIEQEHPAYKAAMSEVLKGALATESSHPIGKGEVHDWLNSLLD
;
A
#
# COMPACT_ATOMS: atom_id res chain seq x y z
N MET A 1 14.88 2.26 -6.22
CA MET A 1 14.05 3.47 -6.09
C MET A 1 13.78 4.17 -7.42
N ILE A 2 12.63 4.84 -7.54
CA ILE A 2 12.23 5.79 -8.61
C ILE A 2 11.75 7.10 -7.96
N ASP A 3 11.37 8.09 -8.76
CA ASP A 3 10.82 9.37 -8.26
C ASP A 3 9.32 9.27 -7.96
N CYS A 4 8.87 9.90 -6.86
CA CYS A 4 7.45 9.90 -6.47
C CYS A 4 6.54 10.50 -7.55
N LEU A 5 7.01 11.47 -8.34
CA LEU A 5 6.22 12.02 -9.45
C LEU A 5 6.08 11.02 -10.60
N THR A 6 7.05 10.14 -10.83
CA THR A 6 6.90 9.06 -11.82
C THR A 6 5.77 8.11 -11.42
N VAL A 7 5.68 7.76 -10.14
CA VAL A 7 4.58 6.95 -9.61
C VAL A 7 3.24 7.67 -9.73
N ALA A 8 3.19 8.95 -9.35
CA ALA A 8 1.97 9.76 -9.49
C ALA A 8 1.51 9.85 -10.94
N ARG A 9 2.43 10.12 -11.88
CA ARG A 9 2.12 10.19 -13.32
C ARG A 9 1.61 8.88 -13.86
N TYR A 10 2.14 7.74 -13.41
CA TYR A 10 1.63 6.43 -13.79
C TYR A 10 0.15 6.32 -13.43
N PHE A 11 -0.23 6.57 -12.17
CA PHE A 11 -1.64 6.48 -11.76
C PHE A 11 -2.55 7.50 -12.47
N ILE A 12 -2.06 8.70 -12.76
CA ILE A 12 -2.86 9.68 -13.51
C ILE A 12 -3.09 9.17 -14.94
N ILE A 13 -2.05 8.68 -15.63
CA ILE A 13 -2.19 8.10 -16.98
C ILE A 13 -3.20 6.95 -16.96
N ARG A 14 -3.11 6.04 -15.98
CA ARG A 14 -4.06 4.94 -15.81
C ARG A 14 -5.50 5.42 -15.64
N ALA A 15 -5.72 6.47 -14.87
CA ALA A 15 -7.06 7.05 -14.72
C ALA A 15 -7.65 7.55 -16.04
N TYR A 16 -6.82 8.14 -16.91
CA TYR A 16 -7.23 8.56 -18.25
C TYR A 16 -7.48 7.38 -19.19
N GLU A 17 -6.65 6.34 -19.13
CA GLU A 17 -6.83 5.12 -19.93
C GLU A 17 -8.13 4.39 -19.57
N ASP A 18 -8.50 4.38 -18.29
CA ASP A 18 -9.71 3.74 -17.78
C ASP A 18 -10.96 4.66 -17.84
N GLY A 19 -10.80 5.92 -18.25
CA GLY A 19 -11.90 6.89 -18.38
C GLY A 19 -12.48 7.38 -17.05
N ILE A 20 -11.70 7.34 -15.97
CA ILE A 20 -12.08 7.79 -14.61
C ILE A 20 -11.25 9.00 -14.15
N ASP A 21 -10.65 9.73 -15.09
CA ASP A 21 -9.78 10.88 -14.87
C ASP A 21 -10.46 12.03 -14.11
N ALA A 22 -11.77 12.18 -14.24
CA ALA A 22 -12.55 13.19 -13.49
C ALA A 22 -12.40 13.05 -11.95
N GLU A 23 -12.08 11.85 -11.46
CA GLU A 23 -11.87 11.58 -10.03
C GLU A 23 -10.41 11.64 -9.60
N MET A 24 -9.51 11.82 -10.56
CA MET A 24 -8.07 11.79 -10.34
C MET A 24 -7.56 13.14 -9.83
N THR A 25 -7.75 13.36 -8.53
CA THR A 25 -7.35 14.58 -7.81
C THR A 25 -5.99 14.43 -7.14
N ASN A 26 -5.39 15.54 -6.68
CA ASN A 26 -4.17 15.51 -5.88
C ASN A 26 -4.35 14.63 -4.62
N MET A 27 -5.50 14.69 -3.95
CA MET A 27 -5.79 13.83 -2.80
C MET A 27 -5.75 12.34 -3.15
N LYS A 28 -6.32 11.93 -4.30
CA LYS A 28 -6.28 10.52 -4.76
C LYS A 28 -4.85 10.08 -5.02
N VAL A 29 -4.04 10.90 -5.69
CA VAL A 29 -2.60 10.64 -5.90
C VAL A 29 -1.89 10.39 -4.58
N GLN A 30 -2.09 11.25 -3.57
CA GLN A 30 -1.40 11.10 -2.28
C GLN A 30 -1.68 9.75 -1.62
N LYS A 31 -2.93 9.29 -1.69
CA LYS A 31 -3.32 8.01 -1.10
C LYS A 31 -2.76 6.82 -1.87
N LEU A 32 -2.73 6.89 -3.20
CA LEU A 32 -2.11 5.85 -4.02
C LEU A 32 -0.59 5.78 -3.83
N LEU A 33 0.09 6.91 -3.68
CA LEU A 33 1.54 6.95 -3.36
C LEU A 33 1.84 6.26 -2.03
N TYR A 34 0.99 6.45 -1.02
CA TYR A 34 1.13 5.82 0.28
C TYR A 34 0.97 4.29 0.22
N TYR A 35 -0.03 3.78 -0.50
CA TYR A 35 -0.16 2.33 -0.70
C TYR A 35 0.99 1.77 -1.55
N ALA A 36 1.44 2.48 -2.57
CA ALA A 36 2.55 2.05 -3.41
C ALA A 36 3.87 1.92 -2.63
N GLN A 37 4.18 2.91 -1.78
CA GLN A 37 5.34 2.85 -0.90
C GLN A 37 5.24 1.68 0.09
N SER A 38 4.08 1.50 0.72
CA SER A 38 3.84 0.46 1.72
C SER A 38 3.98 -0.95 1.14
N LEU A 39 3.35 -1.21 -0.01
CA LEU A 39 3.37 -2.52 -0.66
C LEU A 39 4.76 -2.85 -1.23
N HIS A 40 5.45 -1.87 -1.82
CA HIS A 40 6.82 -2.09 -2.30
C HIS A 40 7.78 -2.40 -1.13
N LEU A 41 7.67 -1.68 -0.01
CA LEU A 41 8.46 -1.97 1.20
C LEU A 41 8.24 -3.39 1.71
N ALA A 42 6.99 -3.88 1.73
CA ALA A 42 6.69 -5.23 2.19
C ALA A 42 7.23 -6.32 1.25
N LEU A 43 7.12 -6.11 -0.07
CA LEU A 43 7.55 -7.08 -1.07
C LEU A 43 9.07 -7.15 -1.24
N TYR A 44 9.75 -6.01 -1.18
CA TYR A 44 11.15 -5.90 -1.61
C TYR A 44 12.10 -5.44 -0.50
N ASP A 45 11.59 -5.11 0.69
CA ASP A 45 12.37 -4.54 1.79
C ASP A 45 13.14 -3.27 1.41
N GLU A 46 12.65 -2.55 0.40
CA GLU A 46 13.26 -1.33 -0.11
C GLU A 46 12.18 -0.27 -0.37
N PRO A 47 12.48 1.02 -0.19
CA PRO A 47 11.61 2.11 -0.61
C PRO A 47 11.32 2.07 -2.12
N LEU A 48 10.08 2.34 -2.54
CA LEU A 48 9.77 2.55 -3.97
C LEU A 48 10.38 3.87 -4.44
N PHE A 49 10.18 4.92 -3.64
CA PHE A 49 10.76 6.25 -3.81
C PHE A 49 11.36 6.77 -2.49
N LYS A 50 12.20 7.81 -2.58
CA LYS A 50 12.98 8.33 -1.45
C LYS A 50 12.25 9.42 -0.66
N GLU A 51 11.29 10.07 -1.28
CA GLU A 51 10.54 11.17 -0.67
C GLU A 51 9.71 10.63 0.50
N GLU A 52 9.73 11.35 1.61
CA GLU A 52 8.98 10.97 2.79
C GLU A 52 7.47 11.14 2.59
N ILE A 53 6.70 10.39 3.36
CA ILE A 53 5.26 10.54 3.50
C ILE A 53 4.97 11.02 4.92
N GLN A 54 4.20 12.09 5.05
CA GLN A 54 3.86 12.73 6.32
C GLN A 54 2.39 12.49 6.68
N ALA A 55 2.08 12.45 7.98
CA ALA A 55 0.75 12.17 8.51
C ALA A 55 -0.13 13.43 8.64
N TRP A 56 -0.48 14.04 7.51
CA TRP A 56 -1.28 15.27 7.49
C TRP A 56 -2.72 15.04 8.00
N ARG A 57 -3.44 16.13 8.28
CA ARG A 57 -4.83 16.12 8.80
C ARG A 57 -5.75 15.24 7.95
N TYR A 58 -5.68 15.34 6.62
CA TYR A 58 -6.52 14.57 5.68
C TYR A 58 -5.82 13.31 5.14
N GLY A 59 -5.04 12.65 5.99
CA GLY A 59 -4.36 11.39 5.67
C GLY A 59 -2.89 11.57 5.25
N PRO A 60 -2.23 10.49 4.85
CA PRO A 60 -0.83 10.51 4.41
C PRO A 60 -0.66 11.35 3.16
N VAL A 61 0.45 12.10 3.11
CA VAL A 61 0.81 12.99 2.00
C VAL A 61 2.31 12.91 1.76
N CYS A 62 2.72 12.69 0.50
CA CYS A 62 4.07 12.92 0.04
C CYS A 62 4.21 14.42 -0.33
N PRO A 63 4.93 15.24 0.46
CA PRO A 63 4.92 16.69 0.27
C PRO A 63 5.47 17.13 -1.09
N ALA A 64 6.44 16.40 -1.64
CA ALA A 64 7.02 16.67 -2.95
C ALA A 64 5.97 16.54 -4.07
N ALA A 65 5.20 15.45 -4.06
CA ALA A 65 4.11 15.25 -5.01
C ALA A 65 2.95 16.22 -4.77
N TYR A 66 2.59 16.47 -3.51
CA TYR A 66 1.51 17.40 -3.17
C TYR A 66 1.78 18.79 -3.70
N LYS A 67 2.99 19.30 -3.48
CA LYS A 67 3.44 20.62 -3.96
C LYS A 67 3.45 20.69 -5.49
N PHE A 68 3.84 19.62 -6.18
CA PHE A 68 3.84 19.61 -7.64
C PHE A 68 2.43 19.76 -8.23
N TYR A 69 1.42 19.21 -7.54
CA TYR A 69 0.03 19.24 -7.98
C TYR A 69 -0.86 20.20 -7.17
N SER A 70 -0.28 21.11 -6.37
CA SER A 70 -1.06 21.94 -5.44
C SER A 70 -1.98 22.93 -6.14
N ASP A 71 -1.57 23.45 -7.30
CA ASP A 71 -2.30 24.46 -8.07
C ASP A 71 -3.63 23.94 -8.64
N PHE A 72 -3.81 22.61 -8.65
CA PHE A 72 -5.05 21.96 -9.07
C PHE A 72 -6.06 21.80 -7.92
N GLU A 73 -5.65 22.05 -6.67
CA GLU A 73 -6.51 21.92 -5.48
C GLU A 73 -7.22 20.55 -5.44
N ALA A 74 -8.56 20.56 -5.42
CA ALA A 74 -9.43 19.38 -5.45
C ALA A 74 -9.95 19.04 -6.86
N LYS A 75 -9.42 19.68 -7.91
CA LYS A 75 -9.83 19.45 -9.30
C LYS A 75 -9.09 18.27 -9.90
N GLN A 76 -9.62 17.79 -11.03
CA GLN A 76 -8.97 16.82 -11.88
C GLN A 76 -7.55 17.26 -12.27
N LEU A 77 -6.60 16.35 -12.15
CA LEU A 77 -5.23 16.55 -12.59
C LEU A 77 -5.10 16.37 -14.10
N PRO A 78 -4.23 17.15 -14.77
CA PRO A 78 -4.02 17.03 -16.20
C PRO A 78 -3.27 15.75 -16.55
N ILE A 79 -3.55 15.20 -17.73
CA ILE A 79 -2.84 14.05 -18.26
C ILE A 79 -1.34 14.38 -18.45
N PRO A 80 -0.43 13.58 -17.86
CA PRO A 80 0.99 13.68 -18.14
C PRO A 80 1.32 13.24 -19.58
N ARG A 81 2.43 13.74 -20.13
CA ARG A 81 2.96 13.21 -21.40
C ARG A 81 3.41 11.76 -21.23
N GLN A 82 3.14 10.88 -22.20
CA GLN A 82 3.48 9.45 -22.07
C GLN A 82 4.99 9.20 -21.91
N GLU A 83 5.83 10.05 -22.51
CA GLU A 83 7.29 9.94 -22.39
C GLU A 83 7.79 10.13 -20.96
N SER A 84 6.95 10.67 -20.07
CA SER A 84 7.25 10.79 -18.63
C SER A 84 7.41 9.44 -17.92
N LEU A 85 6.99 8.33 -18.55
CA LEU A 85 7.16 6.97 -18.06
C LEU A 85 8.29 6.19 -18.75
N SER A 86 9.03 6.79 -19.69
CA SER A 86 10.07 6.11 -20.49
C SER A 86 11.20 5.47 -19.68
N GLY A 87 11.41 5.92 -18.43
CA GLY A 87 12.39 5.36 -17.51
C GLY A 87 11.81 4.48 -16.39
N LEU A 88 10.52 4.11 -16.45
CA LEU A 88 9.88 3.27 -15.43
C LEU A 88 10.26 1.79 -15.67
N PRO A 89 11.00 1.15 -14.73
CA PRO A 89 11.32 -0.28 -14.82
C PRO A 89 10.06 -1.16 -14.87
N SER A 90 10.14 -2.29 -15.58
CA SER A 90 9.00 -3.17 -15.82
C SER A 90 8.43 -3.80 -14.55
N ASP A 91 9.30 -4.25 -13.66
CA ASP A 91 8.95 -4.78 -12.33
C ASP A 91 8.14 -3.78 -11.50
N LYS A 92 8.56 -2.52 -11.50
CA LYS A 92 7.82 -1.46 -10.80
C LYS A 92 6.51 -1.14 -11.51
N LYS A 93 6.49 -1.16 -12.83
CA LYS A 93 5.27 -0.95 -13.61
C LYS A 93 4.22 -2.02 -13.30
N GLU A 94 4.64 -3.28 -13.22
CA GLU A 94 3.78 -4.42 -12.84
C GLU A 94 3.21 -4.24 -11.44
N LEU A 95 4.05 -3.87 -10.46
CA LEU A 95 3.55 -3.57 -9.11
C LEU A 95 2.51 -2.43 -9.11
N LEU A 96 2.80 -1.33 -9.82
CA LEU A 96 1.89 -0.19 -9.89
C LEU A 96 0.57 -0.54 -10.61
N GLU A 97 0.61 -1.46 -11.57
CA GLU A 97 -0.58 -2.02 -12.21
C GLU A 97 -1.46 -2.73 -11.18
N GLU A 98 -0.90 -3.66 -10.41
CA GLU A 98 -1.64 -4.40 -9.37
C GLU A 98 -2.24 -3.45 -8.31
N ILE A 99 -1.48 -2.46 -7.88
CA ILE A 99 -1.96 -1.42 -6.96
C ILE A 99 -3.13 -0.65 -7.58
N TRP A 100 -3.03 -0.31 -8.85
CA TRP A 100 -4.10 0.40 -9.55
C TRP A 100 -5.36 -0.47 -9.69
N GLN A 101 -5.22 -1.74 -10.05
CA GLN A 101 -6.37 -2.65 -10.14
C GLN A 101 -7.12 -2.78 -8.81
N TYR A 102 -6.38 -2.82 -7.69
CA TYR A 102 -6.99 -2.96 -6.37
C TYR A 102 -7.52 -1.63 -5.78
N PHE A 103 -6.75 -0.54 -5.86
CA PHE A 103 -7.10 0.73 -5.20
C PHE A 103 -7.60 1.83 -6.14
N GLY A 104 -7.29 1.75 -7.44
CA GLY A 104 -7.52 2.81 -8.42
C GLY A 104 -8.99 3.18 -8.61
N ASN A 105 -9.89 2.22 -8.43
CA ASN A 105 -11.34 2.44 -8.54
C ASN A 105 -11.98 3.07 -7.29
N TYR A 106 -11.23 3.24 -6.19
CA TYR A 106 -11.77 3.94 -5.03
C TYR A 106 -11.75 5.46 -5.23
N HIS A 107 -12.85 6.11 -4.83
CA HIS A 107 -12.89 7.57 -4.72
C HIS A 107 -11.87 8.07 -3.69
N ALA A 108 -11.37 9.29 -3.89
CA ALA A 108 -10.37 9.91 -3.02
C ALA A 108 -10.79 9.95 -1.54
N TYR A 109 -12.08 10.22 -1.25
CA TYR A 109 -12.61 10.22 0.12
C TYR A 109 -12.57 8.84 0.77
N ARG A 110 -12.96 7.80 0.02
CA ARG A 110 -12.89 6.42 0.53
C ARG A 110 -11.45 6.01 0.83
N LEU A 111 -10.51 6.36 -0.03
CA LEU A 111 -9.08 6.14 0.23
C LEU A 111 -8.63 6.93 1.47
N SER A 112 -9.11 8.16 1.68
CA SER A 112 -8.83 8.93 2.87
C SER A 112 -9.34 8.23 4.14
N ASP A 113 -10.61 7.80 4.15
CA ASP A 113 -11.22 7.09 5.28
C ASP A 113 -10.43 5.83 5.63
N MET A 114 -10.01 5.06 4.62
CA MET A 114 -9.16 3.89 4.80
C MET A 114 -7.84 4.27 5.48
N THR A 115 -7.12 5.27 4.96
CA THR A 115 -5.84 5.68 5.55
C THR A 115 -5.97 6.26 6.96
N HIS A 116 -7.09 6.90 7.28
CA HIS A 116 -7.38 7.37 8.64
C HIS A 116 -7.64 6.22 9.61
N ALA A 117 -8.12 5.07 9.13
CA ALA A 117 -8.33 3.88 9.93
C ALA A 117 -7.05 3.08 10.19
N GLU A 118 -5.97 3.34 9.45
CA GLU A 118 -4.74 2.55 9.46
C GLU A 118 -3.72 3.01 10.51
N PHE A 119 -2.95 2.04 11.01
CA PHE A 119 -2.06 2.28 12.13
C PHE A 119 -0.89 3.24 11.84
N PRO A 120 -0.25 3.29 10.65
CA PRO A 120 0.93 4.14 10.45
C PRO A 120 0.58 5.62 10.58
N TRP A 121 -0.52 6.04 9.95
CA TRP A 121 -1.04 7.41 10.06
C TRP A 121 -1.47 7.74 11.50
N LYS A 122 -2.19 6.82 12.17
CA LYS A 122 -2.62 7.00 13.57
C LYS A 122 -1.43 7.12 14.52
N LYS A 123 -0.41 6.30 14.35
CA LYS A 123 0.79 6.26 15.19
C LYS A 123 1.61 7.54 15.04
N ALA A 124 1.84 8.00 13.80
CA ALA A 124 2.54 9.26 13.54
C ALA A 124 1.77 10.49 14.07
N ARG A 125 0.45 10.39 14.28
CA ARG A 125 -0.37 11.46 14.88
C ARG A 125 -0.70 11.26 16.35
N LYS A 126 -0.03 10.32 17.03
CA LYS A 126 -0.30 10.04 18.44
C LYS A 126 -0.18 11.32 19.28
N GLY A 127 -1.24 11.64 20.02
CA GLY A 127 -1.30 12.82 20.88
C GLY A 127 -1.89 14.08 20.20
N LEU A 128 -2.18 14.02 18.90
CA LEU A 128 -2.81 15.13 18.17
C LEU A 128 -4.34 14.95 18.11
N PRO A 129 -5.15 16.00 18.30
CA PRO A 129 -6.57 16.01 17.98
C PRO A 129 -6.81 15.77 16.46
N PRO A 130 -8.02 15.32 16.08
CA PRO A 130 -8.36 15.05 14.67
C PRO A 130 -8.12 16.23 13.73
N GLU A 131 -8.39 17.46 14.18
CA GLU A 131 -8.32 18.66 13.34
C GLU A 131 -6.93 19.30 13.27
N GLU A 132 -5.97 18.82 14.07
CA GLU A 132 -4.64 19.42 14.14
C GLU A 132 -3.80 19.05 12.90
N SER A 133 -3.18 20.06 12.29
CA SER A 133 -2.21 19.85 11.22
C SER A 133 -0.99 19.09 11.74
N SER A 134 -0.44 18.20 10.94
CA SER A 134 0.82 17.53 11.26
C SER A 134 1.66 17.41 10.00
N THR A 135 2.98 17.48 10.20
CA THR A 135 3.99 17.17 9.18
C THR A 135 4.89 16.02 9.66
N GLU A 136 4.49 15.31 10.71
CA GLU A 136 5.24 14.19 11.26
C GLU A 136 5.42 13.10 10.19
N PRO A 137 6.66 12.68 9.90
CA PRO A 137 6.91 11.59 8.96
C PRO A 137 6.29 10.27 9.45
N ILE A 138 5.70 9.52 8.53
CA ILE A 138 5.32 8.13 8.76
C ILE A 138 6.58 7.28 8.55
N LEU A 139 6.95 6.49 9.54
CA LEU A 139 8.15 5.66 9.49
C LEU A 139 8.03 4.57 8.41
N LEU A 140 9.14 4.26 7.73
CA LEU A 140 9.20 3.22 6.72
C LEU A 140 8.81 1.85 7.28
N ASP A 141 9.25 1.49 8.49
CA ASP A 141 8.89 0.22 9.14
C ASP A 141 7.38 0.11 9.39
N ASP A 142 6.73 1.23 9.73
CA ASP A 142 5.28 1.24 9.92
C ASP A 142 4.54 1.06 8.59
N MET A 143 5.01 1.71 7.52
CA MET A 143 4.48 1.48 6.16
C MET A 143 4.75 0.05 5.67
N LYS A 144 5.90 -0.53 5.99
CA LYS A 144 6.25 -1.92 5.65
C LYS A 144 5.30 -2.90 6.33
N ALA A 145 5.05 -2.73 7.63
CA ALA A 145 4.10 -3.56 8.37
C ALA A 145 2.67 -3.41 7.85
N LEU A 146 2.25 -2.20 7.45
CA LEU A 146 0.99 -2.02 6.72
C LEU A 146 0.99 -2.76 5.39
N GLY A 147 2.10 -2.71 4.64
CA GLY A 147 2.25 -3.41 3.37
C GLY A 147 1.98 -4.90 3.52
N TYR A 148 2.55 -5.57 4.54
CA TYR A 148 2.24 -6.97 4.83
C TYR A 148 0.75 -7.19 5.09
N GLN A 149 0.14 -6.37 5.96
CA GLN A 149 -1.29 -6.45 6.24
C GLN A 149 -2.14 -6.30 4.95
N LYS A 150 -1.75 -5.43 4.04
CA LYS A 150 -2.48 -5.20 2.79
C LYS A 150 -2.28 -6.32 1.79
N LEU A 151 -1.08 -6.88 1.68
CA LEU A 151 -0.83 -8.06 0.85
C LEU A 151 -1.69 -9.24 1.31
N ASP A 152 -1.77 -9.50 2.61
CA ASP A 152 -2.62 -10.57 3.15
C ASP A 152 -4.10 -10.36 2.82
N LEU A 153 -4.58 -9.11 2.92
CA LEU A 153 -5.97 -8.76 2.57
C LEU A 153 -6.24 -8.93 1.07
N ILE A 154 -5.34 -8.44 0.21
CA ILE A 154 -5.44 -8.59 -1.24
C ILE A 154 -5.46 -10.06 -1.62
N GLU A 155 -4.60 -10.87 -1.01
CA GLU A 155 -4.53 -12.31 -1.23
C GLU A 155 -5.85 -12.99 -0.84
N GLN A 156 -6.38 -12.69 0.35
CA GLN A 156 -7.63 -13.29 0.86
C GLN A 156 -8.87 -12.90 0.04
N GLU A 157 -8.89 -11.68 -0.51
CA GLU A 157 -9.98 -11.20 -1.36
C GLU A 157 -9.90 -11.73 -2.79
N HIS A 158 -8.76 -12.31 -3.20
CA HIS A 158 -8.60 -12.84 -4.54
C HIS A 158 -9.55 -14.03 -4.78
N PRO A 159 -10.33 -14.08 -5.88
CA PRO A 159 -11.33 -15.13 -6.12
C PRO A 159 -10.77 -16.56 -6.09
N ALA A 160 -9.50 -16.73 -6.45
CA ALA A 160 -8.84 -18.03 -6.44
C ALA A 160 -8.35 -18.47 -5.04
N TYR A 161 -8.30 -17.59 -4.05
CA TYR A 161 -7.71 -17.85 -2.73
C TYR A 161 -8.29 -19.09 -2.07
N LYS A 162 -9.63 -19.16 -1.98
CA LYS A 162 -10.31 -20.29 -1.35
C LYS A 162 -9.98 -21.63 -2.02
N ALA A 163 -9.90 -21.64 -3.36
CA ALA A 163 -9.58 -22.86 -4.10
C ALA A 163 -8.12 -23.26 -3.88
N ALA A 164 -7.19 -22.31 -4.00
CA ALA A 164 -5.76 -22.55 -3.76
C ALA A 164 -5.51 -23.05 -2.32
N MET A 165 -6.05 -22.37 -1.32
CA MET A 165 -5.88 -22.75 0.09
C MET A 165 -6.52 -24.10 0.42
N SER A 166 -7.66 -24.44 -0.17
CA SER A 166 -8.26 -25.77 -0.02
C SER A 166 -7.31 -26.86 -0.52
N GLU A 167 -6.68 -26.68 -1.69
CA GLU A 167 -5.74 -27.67 -2.22
C GLU A 167 -4.45 -27.75 -1.38
N VAL A 168 -3.92 -26.62 -0.93
CA VAL A 168 -2.77 -26.59 0.00
C VAL A 168 -3.08 -27.35 1.28
N LEU A 169 -4.25 -27.11 1.90
CA LEU A 169 -4.67 -27.80 3.12
C LEU A 169 -4.86 -29.30 2.90
N LYS A 170 -5.48 -29.72 1.79
CA LYS A 170 -5.60 -31.14 1.44
C LYS A 170 -4.23 -31.79 1.30
N GLY A 171 -3.30 -31.11 0.62
CA GLY A 171 -1.92 -31.58 0.47
C GLY A 171 -1.22 -31.72 1.83
N ALA A 172 -1.29 -30.69 2.68
CA ALA A 172 -0.69 -30.69 4.01
C ALA A 172 -1.26 -31.77 4.93
N LEU A 173 -2.58 -32.00 4.88
CA LEU A 173 -3.24 -33.07 5.63
C LEU A 173 -2.93 -34.47 5.07
N ALA A 174 -2.69 -34.59 3.76
CA ALA A 174 -2.32 -35.85 3.13
C ALA A 174 -0.84 -36.21 3.35
N THR A 175 0.01 -35.20 3.56
CA THR A 175 1.37 -35.37 4.07
C THR A 175 1.34 -35.59 5.58
N GLU A 176 0.92 -36.77 6.01
CA GLU A 176 1.19 -37.23 7.37
C GLU A 176 2.70 -37.50 7.51
N SER A 177 3.42 -36.66 8.25
CA SER A 177 4.29 -37.23 9.29
C SER A 177 3.39 -37.49 10.49
N SER A 178 2.75 -38.65 10.53
CA SER A 178 1.92 -39.09 11.65
C SER A 178 2.79 -39.43 12.85
N HIS A 179 3.27 -38.40 13.52
CA HIS A 179 3.58 -38.48 14.94
C HIS A 179 2.47 -37.73 15.67
N PRO A 180 1.54 -38.44 16.33
CA PRO A 180 0.58 -37.77 17.19
C PRO A 180 1.37 -37.00 18.24
N ILE A 181 1.16 -35.69 18.26
CA ILE A 181 1.87 -34.81 19.19
C ILE A 181 1.52 -35.24 20.61
N GLY A 182 2.51 -35.71 21.34
CA GLY A 182 2.38 -36.14 22.73
C GLY A 182 1.95 -34.97 23.62
N LYS A 183 1.19 -35.26 24.68
CA LYS A 183 0.81 -34.24 25.66
C LYS A 183 2.07 -33.64 26.30
N GLY A 184 2.41 -32.41 25.96
CA GLY A 184 3.62 -31.71 26.43
C GLY A 184 4.55 -31.27 25.30
N GLU A 185 4.55 -31.96 24.15
CA GLU A 185 5.49 -31.68 23.05
C GLU A 185 5.31 -30.27 22.45
N VAL A 186 4.08 -29.76 22.36
CA VAL A 186 3.85 -28.37 21.92
C VAL A 186 4.44 -27.36 22.91
N HIS A 187 4.34 -27.65 24.21
CA HIS A 187 4.89 -26.78 25.25
C HIS A 187 6.41 -26.79 25.23
N ASP A 188 7.02 -27.98 25.11
CA ASP A 188 8.46 -28.14 25.04
C ASP A 188 9.06 -27.50 23.77
N TRP A 189 8.36 -27.60 22.64
CA TRP A 189 8.74 -26.94 21.39
C TRP A 189 8.60 -25.41 21.46
N LEU A 190 7.53 -24.90 22.07
CA LEU A 190 7.38 -23.45 22.27
C LEU A 190 8.46 -22.89 23.20
N ASN A 191 8.85 -23.63 24.23
CA ASN A 191 9.93 -23.22 25.13
C ASN A 191 11.31 -23.26 24.44
N SER A 192 11.56 -24.22 23.54
CA SER A 192 12.83 -24.29 22.81
C SER A 192 13.03 -23.17 21.77
N LEU A 193 11.97 -22.44 21.43
CA LEU A 193 12.03 -21.23 20.59
C LEU A 193 12.32 -19.95 21.38
N LEU A 194 12.27 -20.04 22.72
CA LEU A 194 12.45 -18.90 23.63
C LEU A 194 13.82 -18.91 24.35
N ASP A 195 14.62 -19.97 24.16
CA ASP A 195 16.03 -20.08 24.56
C ASP A 195 16.97 -19.66 23.41
#